data_AF-A0A0W0SSP0-F1
#
_entry.id   AF-A0A0W0SSP0-F1
#
_cell.length_a   1.000
_cell.length_b   1.000
_cell.length_c   1.000
_cell.angle_alpha   90.00
_cell.angle_beta   90.00
_cell.angle_gamma   90.00
#
_symmetry.space_group_name_H-M   'P 1'
#
loop_
_entity.id
_entity.type
_entity.pdbx_description
1 polymer ?
#
loop_
_entity_poly.entity_id
_entity_poly.type
_entity_poly.pdbx_seq_one_letter_code
_entity_poly.pdbx_strand_id
1 'polypeptide(L)' 'MEIITLSFEETLVVQLNNQLVTILPKKGQQLQGDISFGIAAPKSISVDREEVYHLKKQNNQLTKKDRV' A
#
# COMPACT_ATOMS: atom_id res chain seq x y z
N MET A 1 -4.90 -1.12 15.58
CA MET A 1 -3.77 -1.78 14.89
C MET A 1 -3.90 -3.26 15.18
N GLU A 2 -4.13 -4.06 14.14
CA GLU A 2 -4.22 -5.51 14.24
C GLU A 2 -2.90 -6.10 13.76
N ILE A 3 -2.37 -7.09 14.49
CA ILE A 3 -1.11 -7.77 14.15
C ILE A 3 -1.47 -9.21 13.81
N ILE A 4 -1.07 -9.65 12.63
CA ILE A 4 -1.29 -11.02 12.14
C ILE A 4 0.03 -11.61 11.64
N THR A 5 0.14 -12.93 11.69
CA THR A 5 1.25 -13.67 11.09
C THR A 5 0.77 -14.28 9.79
N LEU A 6 1.48 -14.02 8.69
CA LEU A 6 1.20 -14.57 7.37
C LEU A 6 2.44 -15.31 6.86
N SER A 7 2.22 -16.48 6.26
CA SER A 7 3.29 -17.15 5.52
C SER A 7 3.53 -16.44 4.20
N PHE A 8 4.73 -16.56 3.63
CA PHE A 8 4.94 -16.12 2.25
C PHE A 8 4.01 -16.89 1.30
N GLU A 9 3.61 -16.24 0.22
CA GLU A 9 2.69 -16.76 -0.79
C GLU A 9 1.24 -16.98 -0.29
N GLU A 10 0.96 -16.70 0.98
CA GLU A 10 -0.38 -16.70 1.56
C GLU A 10 -1.05 -15.34 1.38
N THR A 11 -2.29 -15.35 0.87
CA THR A 11 -2.99 -14.11 0.52
C THR A 11 -3.79 -13.56 1.70
N LEU A 12 -3.58 -12.29 2.02
CA LEU A 12 -4.43 -11.52 2.92
C LEU A 12 -5.45 -10.71 2.11
N VAL A 13 -6.73 -10.84 2.45
CA VAL A 13 -7.81 -10.03 1.85
C VAL A 13 -8.36 -9.09 2.91
N VAL A 14 -8.37 -7.79 2.59
CA VAL A 14 -8.97 -6.76 3.44
C VAL A 14 -10.14 -6.09 2.71
N GLN A 15 -11.21 -5.80 3.44
CA GLN A 15 -12.37 -5.08 2.92
C GLN A 15 -12.30 -3.62 3.37
N LEU A 16 -12.20 -2.70 2.40
CA LEU A 16 -12.17 -1.26 2.61
C LEU A 16 -13.35 -0.64 1.85
N ASN A 17 -14.28 0.04 2.54
CA ASN A 17 -15.44 0.68 1.90
C ASN A 17 -16.21 -0.26 0.94
N ASN A 18 -16.46 -1.50 1.36
CA ASN A 18 -17.09 -2.55 0.55
C ASN A 18 -16.31 -2.95 -0.72
N GLN A 19 -15.03 -2.59 -0.81
CA GLN A 19 -14.12 -3.00 -1.87
C GLN A 19 -13.06 -3.95 -1.31
N LEU A 20 -12.74 -4.98 -2.07
CA LEU A 20 -11.73 -5.96 -1.67
C LEU A 20 -10.35 -5.51 -2.15
N VAL A 21 -9.38 -5.55 -1.25
CA VAL A 21 -7.96 -5.36 -1.55
C VAL A 21 -7.21 -6.62 -1.12
N THR A 22 -6.36 -7.10 -2.02
CA THR A 22 -5.61 -8.34 -1.83
C THR A 22 -4.13 -8.01 -1.68
N ILE A 23 -3.51 -8.58 -0.65
CA ILE A 23 -2.11 -8.39 -0.31
C ILE A 23 -1.42 -9.77 -0.33
N LEU A 24 -0.37 -9.88 -1.12
CA LEU A 24 0.40 -11.11 -1.31
C LEU A 24 1.87 -10.88 -0.95
N PRO A 25 2.33 -11.30 0.23
CA PRO A 25 3.74 -11.29 0.58
C PRO A 25 4.49 -12.35 -0.24
N LYS A 26 5.66 -11.99 -0.73
CA LYS A 26 6.59 -12.84 -1.46
C LYS A 26 7.99 -12.61 -0.93
N LYS A 27 8.82 -13.65 -0.99
CA LYS A 27 10.26 -13.48 -0.79
C LYS A 27 10.79 -12.52 -1.85
N GLY A 28 11.50 -11.49 -1.44
CA GLY A 28 12.16 -10.60 -2.38
C GLY A 28 13.29 -11.33 -3.11
N GLN A 29 13.57 -10.86 -4.33
CA GLN A 29 14.47 -11.54 -5.26
C GLN A 29 15.88 -10.92 -5.25
N GLN A 30 16.07 -9.78 -4.61
CA GLN A 30 17.18 -8.88 -4.93
C GLN A 30 18.21 -8.74 -3.81
N LEU A 31 17.81 -8.86 -2.54
CA LEU A 31 18.71 -8.78 -1.37
C LEU A 31 18.33 -9.86 -0.36
N GLN A 32 19.29 -10.46 0.35
CA GLN A 32 18.93 -11.36 1.44
C GLN A 32 18.12 -10.61 2.51
N GLY A 33 16.84 -10.96 2.65
CA GLY A 33 15.95 -10.41 3.68
C GLY A 33 14.95 -9.36 3.20
N ASP A 34 14.86 -9.04 1.90
CA ASP A 34 13.80 -8.17 1.39
C ASP A 34 12.45 -8.92 1.25
N ILE A 35 11.36 -8.20 1.45
CA ILE A 35 9.99 -8.70 1.28
C ILE A 35 9.35 -7.92 0.14
N SER A 36 8.80 -8.65 -0.83
CA SER A 36 8.01 -8.08 -1.92
C SER A 36 6.53 -8.24 -1.62
N PHE A 37 5.72 -7.22 -1.89
CA PHE A 37 4.27 -7.27 -1.72
C PHE A 37 3.57 -7.08 -3.08
N GLY A 38 2.82 -8.09 -3.50
CA GLY A 38 1.85 -7.93 -4.58
C GLY A 38 0.56 -7.34 -4.02
N ILE A 39 0.09 -6.23 -4.58
CA ILE A 39 -1.16 -5.60 -4.16
C ILE A 39 -2.12 -5.59 -5.34
N ALA A 40 -3.32 -6.16 -5.16
CA ALA A 40 -4.43 -6.01 -6.10
C ALA A 40 -5.54 -5.19 -5.45
N ALA A 41 -5.88 -4.06 -6.05
CA ALA A 41 -6.91 -3.14 -5.56
C ALA A 41 -7.71 -2.56 -6.74
N PRO A 42 -9.00 -2.20 -6.54
CA PRO A 42 -9.76 -1.45 -7.53
C PRO A 42 -9.15 -0.07 -7.80
N LYS A 43 -9.40 0.46 -9.02
CA LYS A 43 -8.86 1.76 -9.45
C LYS A 43 -9.27 2.96 -8.58
N SER A 44 -10.33 2.82 -7.79
CA SER A 44 -10.80 3.83 -6.84
C SER A 44 -9.94 3.92 -5.57
N ILE A 45 -9.08 2.94 -5.31
CA ILE A 45 -8.21 2.89 -4.13
C ILE A 45 -6.78 3.20 -4.55
N SER A 46 -6.21 4.27 -3.99
CA SER A 46 -4.78 4.55 -4.12
C SER A 46 -4.00 3.64 -3.18
N VAL A 47 -2.97 2.98 -3.70
CA VAL A 47 -2.03 2.19 -2.92
C VAL A 47 -0.66 2.85 -3.07
N ASP A 48 -0.09 3.25 -1.94
CA ASP A 48 1.17 3.98 -1.89
C ASP A 48 2.02 3.42 -0.76
N ARG A 49 3.34 3.41 -0.96
CA ARG A 49 4.27 3.31 0.16
C ARG A 49 4.11 4.55 1.02
N GLU A 50 4.24 4.41 2.34
CA GLU A 50 3.95 5.49 3.29
C GLU A 50 4.74 6.77 2.98
N GLU A 51 6.03 6.65 2.67
CA GLU A 51 6.87 7.78 2.30
C GLU A 51 6.38 8.49 1.03
N VAL A 52 5.89 7.72 0.04
CA VAL A 52 5.35 8.27 -1.21
C VAL A 52 4.01 8.96 -0.96
N TYR A 53 3.15 8.39 -0.11
CA TYR A 53 1.88 8.99 0.27
C TYR A 53 2.09 10.35 0.93
N HIS A 54 3.02 10.45 1.88
CA HIS A 54 3.32 11.72 2.55
C HIS A 54 3.87 12.77 1.60
N LEU A 55 4.77 12.40 0.68
CA LEU A 55 5.29 13.31 -0.35
C LEU A 55 4.17 13.83 -1.27
N LYS A 56 3.28 12.95 -1.75
CA LYS A 56 2.11 13.34 -2.55
C LYS A 56 1.20 14.30 -1.80
N LYS A 57 0.96 14.03 -0.52
CA LYS A 57 0.09 14.85 0.33
C LYS A 57 0.67 16.25 0.55
N GLN A 58 1.97 16.36 0.82
CA GLN A 58 2.65 17.65 0.98
C GLN A 58 2.55 18.49 -0.30
N ASN A 59 2.83 17.89 -1.47
CA ASN A 59 2.73 18.58 -2.76
C ASN A 59 1.30 19.04 -3.08
N ASN A 60 0.30 18.22 -2.76
CA ASN A 60 -1.11 18.59 -2.93
C ASN A 60 -1.55 19.72 -1.98
N GLN A 61 -0.93 19.84 -0.81
CA GLN A 61 -1.23 20.94 0.13
C GLN A 61 -0.56 22.24 -0.31
N LEU A 62 0.67 22.18 -0.81
CA LEU A 62 1.39 23.33 -1.38
C LEU A 62 0.64 23.92 -2.57
N THR A 63 0.27 23.08 -3.55
CA THR A 63 -0.45 23.51 -4.76
C THR A 63 -1.86 24.08 -4.49
N LYS A 64 -2.51 23.71 -3.38
CA LYS A 64 -3.78 24.32 -2.96
C LYS A 64 -3.59 25.68 -2.28
N LYS A 65 -2.47 25.89 -1.59
CA LYS A 65 -2.17 27.16 -0.91
C LYS A 65 -1.84 28.28 -1.89
N ASP A 66 -1.24 27.97 -3.03
CA ASP A 66 -0.91 28.95 -4.09
C ASP A 66 -2.13 29.37 -4.95
N ARG A 67 -3.30 28.76 -4.73
CA ARG A 67 -4.55 29.05 -5.46
C ARG A 67 -5.58 29.82 -4.62
N VAL A 68 -5.22 30.23 -3.40
CA VAL A 68 -6.03 31.03 -2.48
C VAL A 68 -5.31 32.35 -2.23
#